data_AF-A0A9D1BW83-F1
#
_entry.id   AF-A0A9D1BW83-F1
#
_cell.length_a   1.000
_cell.length_b   1.000
_cell.length_c   1.000
_cell.angle_alpha   90.00
_cell.angle_beta   90.00
_cell.angle_gamma   90.00
#
_symmetry.space_group_name_H-M   'P 1'
#
loop_
_entity.id
_entity.type
_entity.pdbx_description
1 polymer ?
#
loop_
_entity_poly.entity_id
_entity_poly.type
_entity_poly.pdbx_seq_one_letter_code
_entity_poly.pdbx_strand_id
1 'polypeptide(L)'
;MISIFTISVFAQKADTISTKENTLSALEQKVMHWGDILLKDSLLENRKAAAEQLFKSLTTALQAEGSFAYPFDSVQTLSIQYPSDSTFRIFTWQLYVDKDRY
;
A
#
# COMPACT_ATOMS: atom_id res chain seq x y z
N MET A 1 -4.93 -57.89 18.81
CA MET A 1 -4.30 -56.68 19.36
C MET A 1 -4.01 -55.77 18.17
N ILE A 2 -4.92 -54.84 17.84
CA ILE A 2 -4.81 -53.99 16.65
C ILE A 2 -4.18 -52.67 17.10
N SER A 3 -2.97 -52.39 16.64
CA SER A 3 -2.25 -51.17 16.98
C SER A 3 -2.51 -50.13 15.89
N ILE A 4 -3.21 -49.04 16.26
CA ILE A 4 -3.51 -47.92 15.37
C ILE A 4 -2.35 -46.92 15.54
N PHE A 5 -1.53 -46.77 14.50
CA PHE A 5 -0.52 -45.72 14.42
C PHE A 5 -1.19 -44.46 13.86
N THR A 6 -1.42 -43.45 14.71
CA THR A 6 -1.83 -42.11 14.30
C THR A 6 -0.61 -41.33 13.83
N ILE A 7 -0.56 -41.00 12.54
CA ILE A 7 0.43 -40.08 11.99
C ILE A 7 -0.11 -38.66 12.19
N SER A 8 0.48 -37.92 13.13
CA SER A 8 0.25 -36.48 13.26
C SER A 8 0.97 -35.75 12.13
N VAL A 9 0.22 -35.17 11.20
CA VAL A 9 0.76 -34.25 10.19
C VAL A 9 0.91 -32.88 10.84
N PHE A 10 2.14 -32.49 11.16
CA PHE A 10 2.47 -31.09 11.41
C PHE A 10 2.76 -30.42 10.07
N ALA A 11 1.84 -29.56 9.61
CA ALA A 11 2.11 -28.65 8.51
C ALA A 11 3.16 -27.62 8.94
N GLN A 12 4.36 -27.68 8.36
CA GLN A 12 5.34 -26.61 8.52
C GLN A 12 4.90 -25.41 7.66
N LYS A 13 4.81 -24.23 8.28
CA LYS A 13 4.50 -22.98 7.59
C LYS A 13 5.66 -22.64 6.67
N ALA A 14 5.44 -22.75 5.36
CA ALA A 14 6.42 -22.43 4.34
C ALA A 14 6.68 -20.91 4.29
N ASP A 15 7.97 -20.61 4.09
CA ASP A 15 8.55 -19.42 3.47
C ASP A 15 8.63 -18.09 4.24
N THR A 16 9.81 -17.88 4.80
CA THR A 16 10.42 -16.57 5.14
C THR A 16 10.66 -15.68 3.89
N ILE A 17 10.48 -16.21 2.67
CA ILE A 17 10.54 -15.42 1.42
C ILE A 17 9.24 -14.65 1.19
N SER A 18 8.08 -15.24 1.53
CA SER A 18 6.77 -14.58 1.41
C SER A 18 6.65 -13.34 2.32
N THR A 19 7.34 -13.30 3.46
CA THR A 19 7.20 -12.20 4.42
C THR A 19 7.69 -10.84 3.93
N LYS A 20 8.64 -10.78 2.98
CA LYS A 20 9.15 -9.49 2.44
C LYS A 20 8.18 -8.88 1.43
N GLU A 21 7.68 -9.68 0.48
CA GLU A 21 6.59 -9.28 -0.44
C GLU A 21 5.32 -8.87 0.31
N ASN A 22 5.00 -9.55 1.41
CA ASN A 22 3.84 -9.21 2.24
C ASN A 22 3.94 -7.84 2.92
N THR A 23 5.14 -7.26 3.09
CA THR A 23 5.28 -5.97 3.77
C THR A 23 4.96 -4.80 2.83
N LEU A 24 5.53 -4.78 1.62
CA LEU A 24 5.27 -3.73 0.64
C LEU A 24 3.83 -3.78 0.12
N SER A 25 3.31 -4.98 -0.16
CA SER A 25 1.91 -5.13 -0.59
C SER A 25 0.93 -4.69 0.50
N ALA A 26 1.19 -4.98 1.77
CA ALA A 26 0.35 -4.47 2.87
C ALA A 26 0.43 -2.94 3.01
N LEU A 27 1.58 -2.33 2.72
CA LEU A 27 1.71 -0.87 2.70
C LEU A 27 0.99 -0.27 1.49
N GLU A 28 1.07 -0.90 0.32
CA GLU A 28 0.32 -0.53 -0.88
C GLU A 28 -1.19 -0.54 -0.61
N GLN A 29 -1.71 -1.59 0.01
CA GLN A 29 -3.13 -1.67 0.39
C GLN A 29 -3.55 -0.53 1.32
N LYS A 30 -2.69 -0.11 2.26
CA LYS A 30 -2.97 1.05 3.12
C LYS A 30 -3.02 2.35 2.32
N VAL A 31 -2.06 2.56 1.41
CA VAL A 31 -2.05 3.74 0.53
C VAL A 31 -3.31 3.77 -0.34
N MET A 32 -3.69 2.64 -0.92
CA MET A 32 -4.91 2.48 -1.71
C MET A 32 -6.15 2.83 -0.87
N HIS A 33 -6.27 2.28 0.34
CA HIS A 33 -7.39 2.55 1.24
C HIS A 33 -7.54 4.04 1.58
N TRP A 34 -6.45 4.71 1.95
CA TRP A 34 -6.51 6.15 2.25
C TRP A 34 -6.77 6.99 1.01
N GLY A 35 -6.24 6.59 -0.14
CA GLY A 35 -6.52 7.26 -1.41
C GLY A 35 -7.99 7.14 -1.81
N ASP A 36 -8.62 6.00 -1.55
CA ASP A 36 -10.06 5.83 -1.80
C ASP A 36 -10.90 6.77 -0.93
N ILE A 37 -10.58 6.88 0.36
CA ILE A 37 -11.27 7.81 1.28
C ILE A 37 -11.03 9.26 0.84
N LEU A 38 -9.79 9.60 0.49
CA LEU A 38 -9.41 10.93 0.01
C LEU A 38 -10.27 11.40 -1.16
N LEU A 39 -10.57 10.51 -2.12
CA LEU A 39 -11.32 10.85 -3.33
C LEU A 39 -12.84 10.74 -3.14
N LYS A 40 -13.31 9.77 -2.36
CA LYS A 40 -14.74 9.38 -2.34
C LYS A 40 -15.52 9.88 -1.12
N ASP A 41 -14.85 10.24 -0.02
CA ASP A 41 -15.57 10.61 1.20
C ASP A 41 -16.32 11.95 1.03
N SER A 42 -17.57 11.97 1.47
CA SER A 42 -18.43 13.16 1.41
C SER A 42 -17.97 14.32 2.29
N LEU A 43 -17.27 14.04 3.38
CA LEU A 43 -16.86 15.03 4.38
C LEU A 43 -15.45 15.53 4.08
N LEU A 44 -15.29 16.85 3.96
CA LEU A 44 -13.98 17.47 3.74
C LEU A 44 -12.96 17.11 4.83
N GLU A 45 -13.39 17.07 6.09
CA GLU A 45 -12.50 16.76 7.21
C GLU A 45 -11.95 15.33 7.13
N ASN A 46 -12.77 14.36 6.70
CA ASN A 46 -12.32 12.99 6.46
C ASN A 46 -11.32 12.93 5.31
N ARG A 47 -11.57 13.67 4.22
CA ARG A 47 -10.65 13.72 3.07
C ARG A 47 -9.31 14.36 3.43
N LYS A 48 -9.31 15.44 4.25
CA LYS A 48 -8.08 16.03 4.78
C LYS A 48 -7.31 15.05 5.66
N ALA A 49 -7.99 14.40 6.61
CA ALA A 49 -7.37 13.38 7.45
C ALA A 49 -6.81 12.22 6.60
N ALA A 50 -7.55 11.78 5.58
CA ALA A 50 -7.09 10.77 4.65
C ALA A 50 -5.87 11.23 3.83
N ALA A 51 -5.79 12.49 3.43
CA ALA A 51 -4.60 13.05 2.77
C ALA A 51 -3.35 12.94 3.65
N GLU A 52 -3.47 13.27 4.94
CA GLU A 52 -2.36 13.13 5.90
C GLU A 52 -1.95 11.67 6.10
N GLN A 53 -2.92 10.76 6.21
CA GLN A 53 -2.63 9.33 6.38
C GLN A 53 -2.08 8.69 5.10
N LEU A 54 -2.55 9.11 3.94
CA LEU A 54 -1.99 8.74 2.64
C LEU A 54 -0.52 9.17 2.57
N PHE A 55 -0.21 10.42 2.94
CA PHE A 55 1.17 10.91 2.96
C PHE A 55 2.07 10.08 3.89
N LYS A 56 1.62 9.79 5.11
CA LYS A 56 2.37 8.99 6.09
C LYS A 56 2.59 7.55 5.61
N SER A 57 1.54 6.90 5.12
CA SER A 57 1.60 5.52 4.62
C SER A 57 2.47 5.40 3.38
N LEU A 58 2.36 6.33 2.44
CA LEU A 58 3.20 6.38 1.24
C LEU A 58 4.67 6.61 1.61
N THR A 59 4.96 7.57 2.49
CA THR A 59 6.35 7.81 2.97
C THR A 59 6.94 6.55 3.60
N THR A 60 6.16 5.85 4.43
CA THR A 60 6.58 4.57 5.04
C THR A 60 6.84 3.50 3.98
N ALA A 61 5.98 3.40 2.96
CA ALA A 61 6.15 2.47 1.85
C ALA A 61 7.41 2.76 1.03
N LEU A 62 7.70 4.03 0.77
CA LEU A 62 8.87 4.47 0.00
C LEU A 62 10.18 4.31 0.77
N GLN A 63 10.16 4.30 2.10
CA GLN A 63 11.33 4.02 2.94
C GLN A 63 11.66 2.52 3.06
N ALA A 64 10.72 1.63 2.71
CA ALA A 64 10.96 0.20 2.77
C ALA A 64 12.00 -0.25 1.72
N GLU A 65 12.77 -1.29 2.06
CA GLU A 65 13.78 -1.86 1.16
C GLU A 65 13.13 -2.39 -0.13
N GLY A 66 13.70 -2.06 -1.29
CA GLY A 66 13.16 -2.47 -2.59
C GLY A 66 11.96 -1.66 -3.07
N SER A 67 11.49 -0.66 -2.32
CA SER A 67 10.36 0.19 -2.70
C SER A 67 10.53 0.86 -4.07
N PHE A 68 11.78 1.16 -4.48
CA PHE A 68 12.08 1.78 -5.77
C PHE A 68 11.68 0.90 -6.96
N ALA A 69 11.95 -0.40 -6.87
CA ALA A 69 11.61 -1.38 -7.90
C ALA A 69 10.14 -1.83 -7.83
N TYR A 70 9.48 -1.61 -6.69
CA TYR A 70 8.07 -1.96 -6.51
C TYR A 70 7.15 -0.98 -7.27
N PRO A 71 6.23 -1.46 -8.14
CA PRO A 71 5.52 -0.60 -9.08
C PRO A 71 4.35 0.18 -8.47
N PHE A 72 3.72 -0.32 -7.39
CA PHE A 72 2.51 0.26 -6.79
C PHE A 72 1.28 0.30 -7.73
N ASP A 73 1.15 -0.68 -8.63
CA ASP A 73 0.10 -0.73 -9.67
C ASP A 73 -1.34 -0.79 -9.12
N SER A 74 -1.52 -1.24 -7.86
CA SER A 74 -2.86 -1.31 -7.26
C SER A 74 -3.39 0.07 -6.84
N VAL A 75 -2.51 1.07 -6.72
CA VAL A 75 -2.86 2.41 -6.22
C VAL A 75 -3.32 3.30 -7.38
N GLN A 76 -4.58 3.15 -7.79
CA GLN A 76 -5.19 3.93 -8.88
C GLN A 76 -5.48 5.40 -8.52
N THR A 77 -5.39 5.74 -7.23
CA THR A 77 -5.71 7.07 -6.69
C THR A 77 -4.54 8.04 -6.78
N LEU A 78 -3.34 7.54 -7.13
CA LEU A 78 -2.12 8.31 -7.32
C LEU A 78 -1.71 8.30 -8.79
N SER A 79 -1.14 9.40 -9.26
CA SER A 79 -0.37 9.40 -10.50
C SER A 79 1.10 9.27 -10.18
N ILE A 80 1.73 8.25 -10.79
CA ILE A 80 3.16 7.95 -10.68
C ILE A 80 3.82 8.26 -12.02
N GLN A 81 4.74 9.21 -12.04
CA GLN A 81 5.46 9.64 -13.23
C GLN A 81 6.95 9.30 -13.11
N TYR A 82 7.53 8.89 -14.24
CA TYR A 82 8.92 8.48 -14.36
C TYR A 82 9.62 9.40 -15.37
N PRO A 83 10.85 9.88 -15.08
CA PRO A 83 11.69 10.49 -16.09
C PRO A 83 12.17 9.44 -17.11
N SER A 84 12.71 9.88 -18.24
CA SER A 84 13.21 8.97 -19.29
C SER A 84 14.32 8.03 -18.83
N ASP A 85 15.06 8.40 -17.80
CA ASP A 85 16.15 7.62 -17.22
C ASP A 85 15.73 6.78 -15.99
N SER A 86 14.46 6.89 -15.57
CA SER A 86 13.91 6.23 -14.38
C SER A 86 14.76 6.41 -13.11
N THR A 87 15.45 7.54 -12.93
CA THR A 87 16.30 7.80 -11.77
C THR A 87 15.54 8.18 -10.50
N PHE A 88 14.32 8.69 -10.64
CA PHE A 88 13.41 9.01 -9.55
C PHE A 88 11.96 8.76 -9.97
N ARG A 89 11.04 8.91 -9.03
CA ARG A 89 9.59 8.83 -9.28
C ARG A 89 8.90 10.02 -8.66
N ILE A 90 7.90 10.56 -9.35
CA ILE A 90 7.03 11.61 -8.81
C ILE A 90 5.67 10.99 -8.53
N PHE A 91 5.23 11.10 -7.28
CA PHE A 91 3.89 10.70 -6.85
C PHE A 91 3.04 11.94 -6.66
N THR A 92 1.83 11.94 -7.23
CA THR A 92 0.88 13.06 -7.11
C THR A 92 -0.51 12.56 -6.76
N TRP A 93 -1.22 13.31 -5.91
CA TRP A 93 -2.62 13.11 -5.53
C TRP A 93 -3.35 14.44 -5.52
N GLN A 94 -4.69 14.39 -5.57
CA GLN A 94 -5.53 15.58 -5.54
C GLN A 94 -6.47 15.55 -4.35
N LEU A 95 -6.54 16.67 -3.63
CA LEU A 95 -7.54 16.93 -2.60
C LEU A 95 -8.44 18.07 -3.09
N TYR A 96 -9.68 17.75 -3.43
CA TYR A 96 -10.67 18.77 -3.79
C TYR A 96 -11.26 19.40 -2.52
N VAL A 97 -10.98 20.67 -2.23
CA VAL A 97 -11.50 21.32 -1.02
C VAL A 97 -12.90 21.86 -1.28
N ASP A 98 -12.98 22.90 -2.10
CA ASP A 98 -14.20 23.44 -2.67
C ASP A 98 -13.86 24.26 -3.94
N LYS A 99 -14.86 24.84 -4.60
CA LYS A 99 -14.67 25.59 -5.85
C LYS A 99 -14.02 26.97 -5.66
N ASP A 100 -14.09 27.53 -4.45
CA ASP A 100 -13.68 28.91 -4.14
C ASP A 100 -12.39 28.96 -3.28
N ARG A 101 -11.90 27.80 -2.84
CA ARG A 101 -10.68 27.61 -2.03
C ARG A 101 -9.74 26.64 -2.73
N TYR A 102 -8.61 27.20 -3.18
CA TYR A 102 -7.46 26.47 -3.72
C TYR A 102 -6.42 26.22 -2.65
#